data_AF-K8MUU7-F1
#
_entry.id   AF-K8MUU7-F1
#
_cell.length_a   1.000
_cell.length_b   1.000
_cell.length_c   1.000
_cell.angle_alpha   90.00
_cell.angle_beta   90.00
_cell.angle_gamma   90.00
#
_symmetry.space_group_name_H-M   'P 1'
#
loop_
_entity.id
_entity.type
_entity.pdbx_description
1 polymer ?
#
loop_
_entity_poly.entity_id
_entity_poly.type
_entity_poly.pdbx_seq_one_letter_code
_entity_poly.pdbx_strand_id
1 'polypeptide(L)'
;MENSKSTITRKTFRKQEPDVLGKTIASTPCLPVAQIHGLLVDKESRCQHYHSPLDIVALKCYDCQKYYACYQCHDHIEDHRFRAYPCHIRQDKVVICGVCLHEMTIENYQKSISCPHCHSRFNPACSKHYDIYFAK
;
A
#
# COMPACT_ATOMS: atom_id res chain seq x y z
N MET A 1 -6.11 26.46 59.76
CA MET A 1 -4.83 26.59 59.04
C MET A 1 -5.14 26.77 57.57
N GLU A 2 -4.61 27.84 56.99
CA GLU A 2 -4.45 28.18 55.56
C GLU A 2 -5.74 28.19 54.71
N ASN A 3 -6.40 29.34 54.50
CA ASN A 3 -6.05 30.39 53.53
C ASN A 3 -5.59 29.85 52.16
N SER A 4 -6.41 30.03 51.11
CA SER A 4 -6.03 30.85 49.94
C SER A 4 -7.18 31.03 48.95
N LYS A 5 -7.30 32.27 48.49
CA LYS A 5 -8.31 32.83 47.59
C LYS A 5 -8.02 32.53 46.11
N SER A 6 -9.06 32.83 45.31
CA SER A 6 -9.01 33.30 43.91
C SER A 6 -8.95 32.18 42.85
N THR A 7 -9.48 32.28 41.64
CA THR A 7 -9.88 33.43 40.80
C THR A 7 -10.88 32.91 39.75
N ILE A 8 -11.85 33.74 39.36
CA ILE A 8 -12.72 33.55 38.19
C ILE A 8 -11.88 33.60 36.90
N THR A 9 -12.10 32.69 35.94
CA THR A 9 -11.87 33.03 34.52
C THR A 9 -12.82 32.25 33.61
N ARG A 10 -13.75 32.97 32.96
CA ARG A 10 -14.54 32.50 31.81
C ARG A 10 -13.59 32.05 30.71
N LYS A 11 -13.68 30.80 30.25
CA LYS A 11 -13.23 30.43 28.91
C LYS A 11 -14.45 30.26 28.01
N THR A 12 -14.44 31.12 27.01
CA THR A 12 -15.40 31.36 25.96
C THR A 12 -15.66 30.10 25.13
N PHE A 13 -16.94 29.78 24.93
CA PHE A 13 -17.39 28.92 23.84
C PHE A 13 -16.97 29.57 22.52
N ARG A 14 -16.06 28.93 21.79
CA ARG A 14 -15.69 29.36 20.45
C ARG A 14 -16.83 28.93 19.51
N LYS A 15 -17.63 29.90 19.06
CA LYS A 15 -18.63 29.69 18.01
C LYS A 15 -17.88 29.28 16.72
N GLN A 16 -18.30 28.17 16.11
CA GLN A 16 -17.90 27.82 14.76
C GLN A 16 -18.72 28.67 13.80
N GLU A 17 -18.04 29.44 12.95
CA GLU A 17 -18.65 30.16 11.84
C GLU A 17 -19.01 29.16 10.72
N PRO A 18 -20.21 29.19 10.14
CA PRO A 18 -20.59 28.33 9.03
C PRO A 18 -20.02 28.84 7.70
N ASP A 19 -19.56 27.92 6.86
CA ASP A 19 -19.22 28.18 5.45
C ASP A 19 -20.49 28.41 4.61
N VAL A 20 -20.37 29.25 3.57
CA VAL A 20 -21.45 29.99 2.86
C VAL A 20 -22.33 29.09 1.98
N LEU A 21 -22.02 27.79 1.86
CA LEU A 21 -22.79 26.88 1.02
C LEU A 21 -23.08 25.59 1.78
N GLY A 22 -24.13 25.61 2.61
CA GLY A 22 -24.65 24.47 3.38
C GLY A 22 -25.05 23.26 2.54
N LYS A 23 -24.07 22.57 1.96
CA LYS A 23 -24.21 21.27 1.32
C LYS A 23 -23.22 20.34 2.01
N THR A 24 -23.76 19.48 2.88
CA THR A 24 -23.06 18.30 3.37
C THR A 24 -22.72 17.44 2.15
N ILE A 25 -21.48 17.50 1.68
CA ILE A 25 -20.98 16.56 0.69
C ILE A 25 -20.94 15.22 1.41
N ALA A 26 -21.88 14.33 1.12
CA ALA A 26 -21.78 12.96 1.57
C ALA A 26 -20.47 12.40 1.00
N SER A 27 -19.46 12.26 1.86
CA SER A 27 -18.18 11.66 1.52
C SER A 27 -18.46 10.24 1.06
N THR A 28 -18.36 10.00 -0.25
CA THR A 28 -18.38 8.65 -0.81
C THR A 28 -17.45 7.80 0.04
N PRO A 29 -17.91 6.67 0.60
CA PRO A 29 -17.01 5.79 1.34
C PRO A 29 -15.94 5.29 0.36
N CYS A 30 -14.74 5.85 0.46
CA CYS A 30 -13.56 5.27 -0.19
C CYS A 30 -13.37 3.90 0.44
N LEU A 31 -13.62 2.85 -0.35
CA LEU A 31 -13.19 1.51 0.00
C LEU A 31 -11.70 1.57 0.38
N PRO A 32 -11.27 0.81 1.40
CA PRO A 32 -9.87 0.80 1.82
C PRO A 32 -9.02 0.40 0.63
N VAL A 33 -8.23 1.36 0.14
CA VAL A 33 -7.28 1.15 -0.94
C VAL A 33 -6.19 0.21 -0.43
N ALA A 34 -5.86 -0.83 -1.19
CA ALA A 34 -4.81 -1.77 -0.82
C ALA A 34 -3.50 -1.01 -0.51
N GLN A 35 -3.01 -1.14 0.72
CA GLN A 35 -1.82 -0.45 1.19
C GLN A 35 -0.56 -1.19 0.73
N ILE A 36 0.39 -0.45 0.14
CA ILE A 36 1.70 -0.97 -0.27
C ILE A 36 2.75 -0.42 0.69
N HIS A 37 3.50 -1.32 1.32
CA HIS A 37 4.54 -1.02 2.30
C HIS A 37 5.93 -0.95 1.66
N GLY A 38 6.80 -0.13 2.20
CA GLY A 38 8.21 -0.09 1.81
C GLY A 38 8.91 1.21 2.20
N LEU A 39 10.19 1.28 1.88
CA LEU A 39 11.02 2.44 2.16
C LEU A 39 10.92 3.45 1.02
N LEU A 40 10.52 4.68 1.35
CA LEU A 40 10.32 5.78 0.40
C LEU A 40 9.41 5.38 -0.77
N VAL A 41 8.31 4.68 -0.46
CA VAL A 41 7.37 4.22 -1.49
C VAL A 41 6.60 5.39 -2.08
N ASP A 42 6.59 5.48 -3.40
CA ASP A 42 5.80 6.48 -4.11
C ASP A 42 4.40 5.96 -4.48
N LYS A 43 3.64 6.81 -5.18
CA LYS A 43 2.25 6.51 -5.57
C LYS A 43 2.12 5.33 -6.54
N GLU A 44 3.21 4.90 -7.18
CA GLU A 44 3.22 3.83 -8.18
C GLU A 44 4.00 2.60 -7.70
N SER A 45 4.19 2.45 -6.38
CA SER A 45 4.88 1.33 -5.70
C SER A 45 6.40 1.26 -5.86
N ARG A 46 7.05 2.26 -6.46
CA ARG A 46 8.52 2.32 -6.54
C ARG A 46 9.11 2.60 -5.16
N CYS A 47 10.28 2.05 -4.86
CA CYS A 47 10.95 2.20 -3.56
C CYS A 47 12.44 2.53 -3.72
N GLN A 48 13.14 2.80 -2.62
CA GLN A 48 14.59 3.10 -2.67
C GLN A 48 15.46 2.01 -3.33
N HIS A 49 15.01 0.75 -3.34
CA HIS A 49 15.76 -0.38 -3.92
C HIS A 49 15.51 -0.53 -5.42
N TYR A 50 14.26 -0.33 -5.85
CA TYR A 50 13.82 -0.47 -7.24
C TYR A 50 12.88 0.68 -7.60
N HIS A 51 13.33 1.56 -8.49
CA HIS A 51 12.65 2.81 -8.82
C HIS A 51 12.80 3.21 -10.30
N SER A 52 13.01 2.24 -11.20
CA SER A 52 12.83 2.51 -12.62
C SER A 52 11.36 2.81 -12.92
N PRO A 53 11.04 3.46 -14.04
CA PRO A 53 9.66 3.69 -14.45
C PRO A 53 8.80 2.42 -14.60
N LEU A 54 9.42 1.24 -14.66
CA LEU A 54 8.74 -0.05 -14.82
C LEU A 54 8.62 -0.84 -13.50
N ASP A 55 9.22 -0.37 -12.41
CA ASP A 55 9.14 -1.00 -11.08
C ASP A 55 7.82 -0.65 -10.37
N ILE A 56 6.72 -0.96 -11.06
CA ILE A 56 5.35 -0.58 -10.68
C ILE A 56 4.55 -1.75 -10.12
N VAL A 57 5.23 -2.78 -9.63
CA VAL A 57 4.61 -4.00 -9.11
C VAL A 57 5.06 -4.21 -7.67
N ALA A 58 4.08 -4.41 -6.78
CA ALA A 58 4.30 -4.85 -5.41
C ALA A 58 3.82 -6.29 -5.21
N LEU A 59 4.39 -6.96 -4.22
CA LEU A 59 4.21 -8.39 -3.96
C LEU A 59 3.66 -8.63 -2.56
N LYS A 60 2.71 -9.55 -2.46
CA LYS A 60 2.15 -10.02 -1.18
C LYS A 60 3.05 -11.10 -0.60
N CYS A 61 3.51 -10.90 0.63
CA CYS A 61 4.24 -11.94 1.36
C CYS A 61 3.27 -13.03 1.84
N TYR A 62 3.66 -14.30 1.73
CA TYR A 62 2.80 -15.41 2.13
C TYR A 62 2.54 -15.47 3.65
N ASP A 63 3.52 -15.10 4.48
CA ASP A 63 3.34 -15.22 5.93
C ASP A 63 2.47 -14.09 6.50
N CYS A 64 2.77 -12.84 6.17
CA CYS A 64 2.08 -11.68 6.75
C CYS A 64 0.93 -11.12 5.91
N GLN A 65 0.73 -11.61 4.69
CA GLN A 65 -0.36 -11.23 3.77
C GLN A 65 -0.45 -9.73 3.44
N LYS A 66 0.62 -8.96 3.66
CA LYS A 66 0.74 -7.55 3.29
C LYS A 66 1.48 -7.39 1.96
N TYR A 67 1.20 -6.31 1.23
CA TYR A 67 1.90 -5.95 -0.01
C TYR A 67 3.13 -5.10 0.27
N TYR A 68 4.24 -5.41 -0.39
CA TYR A 68 5.47 -4.64 -0.32
C TYR A 68 5.95 -4.26 -1.71
N ALA A 69 6.49 -3.05 -1.82
CA ALA A 69 7.13 -2.57 -3.05
C ALA A 69 8.21 -3.54 -3.56
N CYS A 70 8.94 -4.20 -2.65
CA CYS A 70 9.83 -5.29 -2.98
C CYS A 70 10.16 -6.18 -1.77
N TYR A 71 10.77 -7.34 -2.03
CA TYR A 71 11.18 -8.27 -0.96
C TYR A 71 12.23 -7.67 -0.01
N GLN A 72 13.12 -6.79 -0.49
CA GLN A 72 14.10 -6.11 0.37
C GLN A 72 13.45 -5.09 1.30
N CYS A 73 12.39 -4.42 0.84
CA CYS A 73 11.58 -3.56 1.70
C CYS A 73 10.86 -4.36 2.78
N HIS A 74 10.33 -5.54 2.45
CA HIS A 74 9.77 -6.45 3.43
C HIS A 74 10.82 -6.83 4.50
N ASP A 75 11.96 -7.39 4.07
CA ASP A 75 13.02 -7.86 4.96
C ASP A 75 13.61 -6.78 5.87
N HIS A 76 13.45 -5.51 5.50
CA HIS A 76 13.87 -4.37 6.32
C HIS A 76 12.82 -3.97 7.36
N ILE A 77 11.52 -4.12 7.04
CA ILE A 77 10.41 -3.59 7.84
C ILE A 77 9.88 -4.63 8.82
N GLU A 78 9.83 -5.89 8.41
CA GLU A 78 9.29 -6.98 9.20
C GLU A 78 10.39 -7.73 9.97
N ASP A 79 10.01 -8.45 11.01
CA ASP A 79 10.89 -9.28 11.84
C ASP A 79 11.13 -10.68 11.26
N HIS A 80 10.53 -10.97 10.11
CA HIS A 80 10.70 -12.20 9.34
C HIS A 80 11.12 -11.92 7.91
N ARG A 81 11.57 -12.98 7.21
CA ARG A 81 11.95 -12.89 5.80
C ARG A 81 10.74 -12.97 4.89
N PHE A 82 10.85 -12.36 3.72
CA PHE A 82 9.84 -12.42 2.69
C PHE A 82 9.62 -13.89 2.31
N ARG A 83 8.41 -14.40 2.51
CA ARG A 83 8.05 -15.75 2.12
C ARG A 83 7.35 -15.74 0.76
N ALA A 84 7.95 -16.49 -0.16
CA ALA A 84 7.43 -16.74 -1.48
C ALA A 84 6.03 -17.35 -1.43
N TYR A 85 5.17 -16.95 -2.36
CA TYR A 85 3.83 -17.52 -2.48
C TYR A 85 3.88 -18.89 -3.17
N PRO A 86 3.22 -19.93 -2.65
CA PRO A 86 3.22 -21.25 -3.32
C PRO A 86 2.48 -21.21 -4.66
N CYS A 87 3.13 -21.66 -5.75
CA CYS A 87 2.58 -21.63 -7.10
C CYS A 87 1.31 -22.49 -7.27
N HIS A 88 1.13 -23.52 -6.43
CA HIS A 88 -0.07 -24.35 -6.46
C HIS A 88 -1.33 -23.61 -5.99
N ILE A 89 -1.19 -22.48 -5.29
CA ILE A 89 -2.30 -21.63 -4.87
C ILE A 89 -2.59 -20.61 -5.97
N ARG A 90 -3.52 -20.96 -6.86
CA ARG A 90 -3.72 -20.21 -8.12
C ARG A 90 -4.65 -19.01 -8.03
N GLN A 91 -5.57 -19.01 -7.06
CA GLN A 91 -6.65 -18.03 -7.00
C GLN A 91 -6.26 -16.74 -6.29
N ASP A 92 -5.22 -16.80 -5.47
CA ASP A 92 -4.87 -15.70 -4.61
C ASP A 92 -4.26 -14.55 -5.40
N LYS A 93 -4.68 -13.34 -5.02
CA LYS A 93 -4.17 -12.11 -5.60
C LYS A 93 -2.94 -11.71 -4.80
N VAL A 94 -1.77 -11.89 -5.41
CA VAL A 94 -0.48 -11.81 -4.71
C VAL A 94 0.46 -10.80 -5.35
N VAL A 95 0.07 -10.26 -6.50
CA VAL A 95 0.77 -9.18 -7.21
C VAL A 95 -0.19 -8.01 -7.31
N ILE A 96 0.27 -6.78 -7.07
CA ILE A 96 -0.56 -5.58 -7.24
C ILE A 96 0.15 -4.58 -8.13
N CYS A 97 -0.57 -4.00 -9.09
CA CYS A 97 -0.06 -2.91 -9.91
C CYS A 97 -0.09 -1.60 -9.12
N GLY A 98 1.05 -0.96 -8.89
CA GLY A 98 1.13 0.32 -8.18
C GLY A 98 0.40 1.47 -8.88
N VAL A 99 0.21 1.42 -10.21
CA VAL A 99 -0.46 2.50 -10.97
C VAL A 99 -1.97 2.53 -10.75
N CYS A 100 -2.62 1.36 -10.77
CA CYS A 100 -4.08 1.26 -10.72
C CYS A 100 -4.62 0.37 -9.59
N LEU A 101 -3.72 -0.22 -8.81
CA LEU A 101 -4.02 -1.07 -7.64
C LEU A 101 -4.81 -2.34 -7.97
N HIS A 102 -4.83 -2.72 -9.25
CA HIS A 102 -5.38 -4.00 -9.68
C HIS A 102 -4.52 -5.15 -9.13
N GLU A 103 -5.12 -5.99 -8.29
CA GLU A 103 -4.49 -7.19 -7.78
C GLU A 103 -4.63 -8.35 -8.78
N MET A 104 -3.56 -9.14 -8.93
CA MET A 104 -3.39 -10.19 -9.92
C MET A 104 -2.93 -11.48 -9.27
N THR A 105 -3.31 -12.60 -9.86
CA THR A 105 -2.76 -13.92 -9.53
C THR A 105 -1.35 -14.06 -10.10
N ILE A 106 -0.60 -15.05 -9.60
CA ILE A 106 0.71 -15.43 -10.15
C ILE A 106 0.61 -15.66 -11.67
N GLU A 107 -0.41 -16.42 -12.09
CA GLU A 107 -0.63 -16.75 -13.50
C GLU A 107 -0.86 -15.51 -14.38
N ASN A 108 -1.71 -14.58 -13.93
CA ASN A 108 -2.00 -13.36 -14.70
C ASN A 108 -0.74 -12.49 -14.84
N TYR A 109 0.08 -12.40 -13.78
CA TYR A 109 1.31 -11.63 -13.81
C TYR A 109 2.37 -12.28 -14.70
N GLN A 110 2.60 -13.59 -14.59
CA GLN A 110 3.63 -14.29 -15.36
C GLN A 110 3.32 -14.38 -16.86
N LYS A 111 2.04 -14.37 -17.26
CA LYS A 111 1.62 -14.42 -18.67
C LYS A 111 1.53 -13.04 -19.34
N SER A 112 1.78 -11.95 -18.61
CA SER A 112 1.60 -10.60 -19.13
C SER A 112 2.87 -9.76 -19.03
N ILE A 113 3.07 -8.88 -20.02
CA ILE A 113 4.13 -7.86 -20.01
C ILE A 113 3.63 -6.50 -19.47
N SER A 114 2.34 -6.40 -19.16
CA SER A 114 1.68 -5.18 -18.69
C SER A 114 0.48 -5.49 -17.79
N CYS A 115 0.03 -4.48 -17.05
CA CYS A 115 -1.18 -4.61 -16.24
C CYS A 115 -2.39 -4.90 -17.14
N PRO A 116 -3.20 -5.94 -16.87
CA PRO A 116 -4.39 -6.23 -17.67
C PRO A 116 -5.49 -5.18 -17.51
N HIS A 117 -5.41 -4.34 -16.47
CA HIS A 117 -6.39 -3.29 -16.19
C HIS A 117 -6.00 -1.93 -16.77
N CYS A 118 -4.78 -1.44 -16.52
CA CYS A 118 -4.34 -0.11 -16.98
C CYS A 118 -3.28 -0.11 -18.08
N HIS A 119 -2.84 -1.29 -18.53
CA HIS A 119 -1.85 -1.50 -19.60
C HIS A 119 -0.45 -0.91 -19.34
N SER A 120 -0.17 -0.38 -18.15
CA SER A 120 1.18 0.02 -17.74
C SER A 120 2.14 -1.17 -17.82
N ARG A 121 3.32 -0.95 -18.39
CA ARG A 121 4.31 -2.00 -18.64
C ARG A 121 4.99 -2.43 -17.34
N PHE A 122 5.23 -3.73 -17.23
CA PHE A 122 6.01 -4.30 -16.13
C PHE A 122 7.50 -4.34 -16.48
N ASN A 123 8.35 -4.33 -15.46
CA ASN A 123 9.77 -4.54 -15.63
C ASN A 123 10.06 -6.02 -15.96
N PRO A 124 10.57 -6.36 -17.16
CA PRO A 124 10.87 -7.75 -17.51
C PRO A 124 11.99 -8.35 -16.65
N ALA A 125 12.85 -7.51 -16.05
CA ALA A 125 13.91 -7.97 -15.16
C ALA A 125 13.37 -8.60 -13.86
N CYS A 126 12.12 -8.34 -13.47
CA CYS A 126 11.49 -8.99 -12.30
C CYS A 126 11.44 -10.52 -12.42
N SER A 127 11.45 -11.08 -13.63
CA SER A 127 11.53 -12.53 -13.87
C SER A 127 12.77 -13.18 -13.24
N LYS A 128 13.87 -12.44 -13.09
CA LYS A 128 15.10 -12.91 -12.43
C LYS A 128 14.92 -13.18 -10.94
N HIS A 129 13.83 -12.68 -10.34
CA HIS A 129 13.52 -12.83 -8.92
C HIS A 129 12.34 -13.79 -8.67
N TYR A 130 11.85 -14.50 -9.68
CA TYR A 130 10.68 -15.37 -9.50
C TYR A 130 10.89 -16.46 -8.44
N ASP A 131 12.10 -16.98 -8.29
CA ASP A 131 12.40 -17.96 -7.23
C ASP A 131 12.35 -17.35 -5.80
N ILE A 132 12.36 -16.01 -5.68
CA ILE A 132 12.13 -15.29 -4.41
C ILE A 132 10.63 -15.03 -4.20
N TYR A 133 9.89 -14.77 -5.29
CA TYR A 133 8.50 -14.35 -5.23
C TYR A 133 7.53 -15.53 -5.11
N PHE A 134 7.86 -16.64 -5.79
CA PHE A 134 6.96 -17.76 -5.99
C PHE A 134 7.68 -19.10 -5.74
N ALA A 135 7.20 -19.88 -4.78
CA ALA A 135 7.72 -21.20 -4.48
C ALA A 135 7.11 -22.24 -5.43
N LYS A 136 7.94 -23.12 -6.00
CA LYS A 136 7.52 -24.19 -6.91
C LYS A 136 6.76 -25.29 -6.18
#